data_AF-A0A917HLV2-F1
#
_entry.id   AF-A0A917HLV2-F1
#
_cell.length_a   1.000
_cell.length_b   1.000
_cell.length_c   1.000
_cell.angle_alpha   90.00
_cell.angle_beta   90.00
_cell.angle_gamma   90.00
#
_symmetry.space_group_name_H-M   'P 1'
#
loop_
_entity.id
_entity.type
_entity.pdbx_description
1 polymer ?
#
loop_
_entity_poly.entity_id
_entity_poly.type
_entity_poly.pdbx_seq_one_letter_code
_entity_poly.pdbx_strand_id
1 'polypeptide(L)'
;MSRKIGLNRLEAWTRDDEWVRRWYEANQFEMADSYLHVYMDGKEELKEALKSDVPKLYPVQGFAHYVGEDRELMKRKFKRVHECVCYEKYLSK
;
A
#
# COMPACT_ATOMS: atom_id res chain seq x y z
N MET A 1 7.73 -27.04 8.64
CA MET A 1 8.01 -27.08 7.18
C MET A 1 8.91 -25.92 6.74
N SER A 2 8.63 -24.67 7.14
CA SER A 2 9.47 -23.48 6.82
C SER A 2 10.95 -23.57 7.25
N ARG A 3 11.25 -24.06 8.46
CA ARG A 3 12.65 -24.23 8.92
C ARG A 3 13.47 -25.25 8.13
N LYS A 4 12.82 -26.20 7.43
CA LYS A 4 13.53 -27.25 6.66
C LYS A 4 14.12 -26.75 5.34
N ILE A 5 13.69 -25.58 4.86
CA ILE A 5 14.12 -25.00 3.57
C ILE A 5 15.07 -23.80 3.72
N GLY A 6 15.55 -23.52 4.94
CA GLY A 6 16.55 -22.46 5.15
C GLY A 6 16.03 -21.02 4.98
N LEU A 7 14.74 -20.78 5.23
CA LEU A 7 14.19 -19.41 5.20
C LEU A 7 14.89 -18.52 6.23
N ASN A 8 15.34 -17.35 5.80
CA ASN A 8 16.01 -16.35 6.63
C ASN A 8 15.06 -15.23 7.13
N ARG A 9 13.90 -15.06 6.48
CA ARG A 9 12.94 -13.99 6.77
C ARG A 9 11.51 -14.38 6.41
N LEU A 10 10.55 -13.80 7.12
CA LEU A 10 9.14 -13.71 6.74
C LEU A 10 8.84 -12.27 6.37
N GLU A 11 8.15 -12.06 5.26
CA GLU A 11 7.68 -10.75 4.82
C GLU A 11 6.16 -10.78 4.68
N ALA A 12 5.50 -9.72 5.12
CA ALA A 12 4.06 -9.59 5.01
C ALA A 12 3.66 -8.15 4.69
N TRP A 13 2.77 -7.99 3.72
CA TRP A 13 2.16 -6.72 3.37
C TRP A 13 0.74 -6.66 3.94
N THR A 14 0.45 -5.61 4.69
CA THR A 14 -0.86 -5.41 5.32
C THR A 14 -1.39 -3.99 5.09
N ARG A 15 -2.70 -3.82 5.27
CA ARG A 15 -3.34 -2.50 5.28
C ARG A 15 -3.17 -1.81 6.64
N ASP A 16 -3.69 -0.59 6.69
CA ASP A 16 -3.59 0.39 7.77
C ASP A 16 -4.46 0.12 9.00
N ASP A 17 -5.15 -1.03 9.03
CA ASP A 17 -5.89 -1.49 10.20
C ASP A 17 -4.97 -1.58 11.44
N GLU A 18 -5.22 -0.71 12.43
CA GLU A 18 -4.34 -0.55 13.59
C GLU A 18 -4.16 -1.85 14.37
N TRP A 19 -5.22 -2.66 14.52
CA TRP A 19 -5.15 -3.94 15.23
C TRP A 19 -4.27 -4.96 14.52
N VAL A 20 -4.19 -4.93 13.18
CA VAL A 20 -3.33 -5.83 12.40
C VAL A 20 -1.88 -5.43 12.57
N ARG A 21 -1.58 -4.12 12.50
CA ARG A 21 -0.24 -3.57 12.72
C ARG A 21 0.30 -3.95 14.10
N ARG A 22 -0.50 -3.74 15.14
CA ARG A 22 -0.17 -4.14 16.52
C ARG A 22 0.07 -5.64 16.65
N TRP A 23 -0.66 -6.47 15.90
CA TRP A 23 -0.42 -7.92 15.91
C TRP A 23 0.95 -8.28 15.33
N TYR A 24 1.35 -7.68 14.22
CA TYR A 24 2.68 -7.92 13.63
C TYR A 24 3.80 -7.49 14.59
N GLU A 25 3.69 -6.30 15.17
CA GLU A 25 4.64 -5.77 16.17
C GLU A 25 4.73 -6.69 17.40
N ALA A 26 3.60 -7.13 17.95
CA ALA A 26 3.55 -8.09 19.06
C ALA A 26 4.17 -9.46 18.70
N ASN A 27 4.18 -9.82 17.41
CA ASN A 27 4.80 -11.03 16.90
C ASN A 27 6.26 -10.83 16.45
N GLN A 28 6.92 -9.74 16.86
CA GLN A 28 8.31 -9.43 16.56
C GLN A 28 8.60 -9.26 15.05
N PHE A 29 7.62 -8.78 14.31
CA PHE A 29 7.88 -8.21 13.00
C PHE A 29 8.25 -6.73 13.17
N GLU A 30 9.13 -6.25 12.31
CA GLU A 30 9.55 -4.85 12.23
C GLU A 30 8.99 -4.26 10.93
N MET A 31 8.50 -3.02 10.98
CA MET A 31 8.08 -2.31 9.78
C MET A 31 9.32 -2.05 8.91
N ALA A 32 9.30 -2.51 7.65
CA ALA A 32 10.41 -2.37 6.72
C ALA A 32 10.15 -1.27 5.68
N ASP A 33 8.91 -1.13 5.20
CA ASP A 33 8.55 -0.16 4.15
C ASP A 33 7.04 0.18 4.20
N SER A 34 6.62 1.26 3.54
CA SER A 34 5.21 1.55 3.31
C SER A 34 4.96 2.50 2.14
N TYR A 35 3.85 2.29 1.43
CA TYR A 35 3.37 3.19 0.38
C TYR A 35 1.86 3.32 0.42
N LEU A 36 1.32 4.32 -0.28
CA LEU A 36 -0.13 4.54 -0.32
C LEU A 36 -0.75 3.83 -1.52
N HIS A 37 -1.79 3.06 -1.26
CA HIS A 37 -2.79 2.61 -2.22
C HIS A 37 -3.77 3.75 -2.46
N VAL A 38 -3.73 4.33 -3.66
CA VAL A 38 -4.60 5.44 -4.06
C VAL A 38 -5.61 4.92 -5.05
N TYR A 39 -6.90 5.01 -4.69
CA TYR A 39 -7.99 4.71 -5.59
C TYR A 39 -8.58 6.01 -6.13
N MET A 40 -8.77 6.06 -7.44
CA MET A 40 -9.36 7.18 -8.16
C MET A 40 -10.74 6.74 -8.60
N ASP A 41 -11.74 7.07 -7.79
CA ASP A 41 -13.12 6.68 -7.99
C ASP A 41 -13.93 7.88 -8.49
N GLY A 42 -14.39 7.79 -9.74
CA GLY A 42 -15.27 8.78 -10.33
C GLY A 42 -14.55 9.88 -11.12
N LYS A 43 -15.37 10.70 -11.78
CA LYS A 43 -14.91 11.61 -12.85
C LYS A 43 -13.99 12.73 -12.38
N GLU A 44 -14.15 13.21 -11.14
CA GLU A 44 -13.35 14.34 -10.62
C GLU A 44 -11.93 13.91 -10.29
N GLU A 45 -11.77 12.83 -9.53
CA GLU A 45 -10.46 12.28 -9.14
C GLU A 45 -9.65 11.83 -10.37
N LEU A 46 -10.33 11.24 -11.36
CA LEU A 46 -9.68 10.79 -12.60
C LEU A 46 -9.24 11.94 -13.51
N LYS A 47 -10.05 13.01 -13.65
CA LYS A 47 -9.74 14.13 -14.58
C LYS A 47 -8.39 14.77 -14.31
N GLU A 48 -8.00 14.87 -13.04
CA GLU A 48 -6.73 15.47 -12.64
C GLU A 48 -5.57 14.47 -12.66
N ALA A 49 -5.83 13.19 -12.41
CA ALA A 49 -4.79 12.19 -12.16
C ALA A 49 -4.49 11.29 -13.36
N LEU A 50 -5.47 11.02 -14.22
CA LEU A 50 -5.33 10.09 -15.35
C LEU A 50 -6.09 10.59 -16.58
N LYS A 51 -5.35 10.83 -17.65
CA LYS A 51 -5.91 11.20 -18.96
C LYS A 51 -5.55 10.12 -19.98
N SER A 52 -6.48 9.85 -20.88
CA SER A 52 -6.27 8.97 -22.02
C SER A 52 -6.03 9.83 -23.26
N ASP A 53 -4.95 9.54 -23.97
CA ASP A 53 -4.66 10.17 -25.27
C ASP A 53 -5.36 9.45 -26.44
N VAL A 54 -6.06 8.34 -26.17
CA VAL A 54 -6.83 7.59 -27.16
C VAL A 54 -8.23 8.22 -27.34
N PRO A 55 -8.62 8.63 -28.56
CA PRO A 55 -9.93 9.23 -28.80
C PRO A 55 -11.08 8.33 -28.34
N LYS A 56 -12.04 8.92 -27.60
CA LYS A 56 -13.24 8.26 -27.06
C LYS A 56 -12.97 7.15 -26.02
N LEU A 57 -11.73 6.98 -25.56
CA LEU A 57 -11.42 6.13 -24.42
C LEU A 57 -11.39 6.98 -23.14
N TYR A 58 -12.24 6.63 -22.18
CA TYR A 58 -12.38 7.38 -20.93
C TYR A 58 -12.05 6.47 -19.74
N PRO A 59 -11.10 6.85 -18.88
CA PRO A 59 -10.91 6.19 -17.60
C PRO A 59 -12.20 6.22 -16.77
N VAL A 60 -12.57 5.08 -16.18
CA VAL A 60 -13.75 4.95 -15.31
C VAL A 60 -13.34 4.78 -13.84
N GLN A 61 -12.18 4.18 -13.59
CA GLN A 61 -11.57 4.00 -12.28
C GLN A 61 -10.05 3.87 -12.44
N GLY A 62 -9.29 4.21 -11.41
CA GLY A 62 -7.84 4.00 -11.36
C GLY A 62 -7.37 3.48 -10.00
N PHE A 63 -6.27 2.74 -10.02
CA PHE A 63 -5.53 2.33 -8.83
C PHE A 63 -4.05 2.62 -9.05
N ALA A 64 -3.41 3.24 -8.07
CA ALA A 64 -2.01 3.61 -8.14
C ALA A 64 -1.31 3.44 -6.79
N HIS A 65 -0.01 3.19 -6.84
CA HIS A 65 0.87 3.29 -5.68
C HIS A 65 1.48 4.69 -5.65
N TYR A 66 1.43 5.34 -4.49
CA TYR A 66 2.17 6.57 -4.24
C TYR A 66 3.27 6.32 -3.21
N VAL A 67 4.51 6.52 -3.66
CA VAL A 67 5.76 6.31 -2.90
C VAL A 67 6.43 7.63 -2.49
N GLY A 68 5.72 8.76 -2.64
CA GLY A 68 6.23 10.08 -2.28
C GLY A 68 6.05 10.41 -0.79
N GLU A 69 6.69 11.51 -0.37
CA GLU A 69 6.72 11.91 1.05
C GLU A 69 5.43 12.62 1.50
N ASP A 70 4.76 13.37 0.62
CA ASP A 70 3.56 14.13 0.97
C ASP A 70 2.30 13.25 1.00
N ARG A 71 2.25 12.37 2.01
CA ARG A 71 1.18 11.39 2.21
C ARG A 71 -0.14 12.06 2.57
N GLU A 72 -0.09 13.14 3.35
CA GLU A 72 -1.27 13.87 3.80
C GLU A 72 -1.94 14.64 2.67
N LEU A 73 -1.17 15.18 1.70
CA LEU A 73 -1.76 15.71 0.46
C LEU A 73 -2.58 14.65 -0.27
N MET A 74 -2.06 13.44 -0.41
CA MET A 74 -2.77 12.36 -1.11
C MET A 74 -4.07 11.97 -0.40
N LYS A 75 -4.05 11.84 0.94
CA LYS A 75 -5.24 11.56 1.75
C LYS A 75 -6.29 12.68 1.69
N ARG A 76 -5.88 13.94 1.50
CA ARG A 76 -6.81 15.06 1.29
C ARG A 76 -7.35 15.11 -0.15
N LYS A 77 -6.53 14.72 -1.13
CA LYS A 77 -6.86 14.80 -2.55
C LYS A 77 -7.80 13.69 -3.02
N PHE A 78 -7.62 12.47 -2.51
CA PHE A 78 -8.40 11.30 -2.92
C PHE A 78 -9.22 10.76 -1.75
N LYS A 79 -10.46 10.37 -2.02
CA LYS A 79 -11.41 9.88 -1.01
C LYS A 79 -11.00 8.54 -0.42
N ARG A 80 -10.44 7.64 -1.23
CA ARG A 80 -10.05 6.29 -0.80
C ARG A 80 -8.56 6.09 -0.96
N VAL A 81 -7.84 6.31 0.13
CA VAL A 81 -6.40 6.11 0.25
C VAL A 81 -6.13 5.21 1.45
N HIS A 82 -5.37 4.14 1.23
CA HIS A 82 -4.94 3.24 2.30
C HIS A 82 -3.42 3.20 2.37
N GLU A 83 -2.88 3.19 3.57
CA GLU A 83 -1.46 2.89 3.76
C GLU A 83 -1.25 1.36 3.73
N CYS A 84 -0.37 0.91 2.83
CA CYS A 84 0.09 -0.45 2.78
C CYS A 84 1.48 -0.53 3.41
N VAL A 85 1.62 -1.40 4.40
CA VAL A 85 2.83 -1.51 5.23
C VAL A 85 3.45 -2.89 5.05
N CYS A 86 4.76 -2.91 4.81
CA CYS A 86 5.58 -4.10 4.83
C CYS A 86 6.12 -4.35 6.22
N TYR A 87 5.94 -5.58 6.70
CA TYR A 87 6.51 -6.09 7.93
C TYR A 87 7.46 -7.24 7.64
N GLU A 88 8.63 -7.21 8.25
CA GLU A 88 9.65 -8.23 8.12
C GLU A 88 9.95 -8.88 9.48
N LYS A 89 10.13 -10.20 9.51
CA LYS A 89 10.64 -10.95 10.67
C LYS A 89 11.76 -11.87 10.24
N TYR A 90 12.98 -11.58 10.70
CA TYR A 90 14.12 -12.44 10.47
C TYR A 90 14.03 -13.70 11.32
N LEU A 91 14.30 -14.86 10.71
CA LEU A 91 14.17 -16.17 11.33
C LEU A 91 15.49 -16.70 11.93
N SER A 92 16.59 -16.00 11.66
CA SER A 92 17.93 -16.27 12.17
C SER A 92 18.38 -15.16 13.12
N LYS A 93 18.57 -15.50 14.39
CA LYS A 93 19.66 -14.99 15.23
C LYS A 93 20.53 -16.18 15.61
#